data_AF-A0A6P2A8A6-F1
#
_entry.id   AF-A0A6P2A8A6-F1
#
_cell.length_a   1.000
_cell.length_b   1.000
_cell.length_c   1.000
_cell.angle_alpha   90.00
_cell.angle_beta   90.00
_cell.angle_gamma   90.00
#
_symmetry.space_group_name_H-M   'P 1'
#
loop_
_entity.id
_entity.type
_entity.pdbx_description
1 polymer ?
#
loop_
_entity_poly.entity_id
_entity_poly.type
_entity_poly.pdbx_seq_one_letter_code
_entity_poly.pdbx_strand_id
1 'polypeptide(L)'
;MAKAYDYWDIVTRENYNPDGTMKESYRNRLIARGCDFFKTLHMEMQKIKEVEEFEKMEEKFKEIGGGQTYSEFLDKSSNKESISQQNRRQQEALREGAEISELPYDIDPDDYYNYYSSYTY
;
A
#
# COMPACT_ATOMS: atom_id res chain seq x y z
N MET A 1 -9.68 -3.33 -8.51
CA MET A 1 -8.43 -2.86 -9.10
C MET A 1 -8.31 -1.40 -8.74
N ALA A 2 -7.27 -1.06 -7.98
CA ALA A 2 -7.06 0.32 -7.55
C ALA A 2 -6.77 1.20 -8.76
N LYS A 3 -7.09 2.48 -8.68
CA LYS A 3 -6.72 3.46 -9.72
C LYS A 3 -5.56 4.30 -9.23
N ALA A 4 -4.74 4.80 -10.16
CA ALA A 4 -3.71 5.79 -9.85
C ALA A 4 -4.29 6.97 -9.04
N TYR A 5 -5.52 7.38 -9.39
CA TYR A 5 -6.30 8.41 -8.71
C TYR A 5 -6.49 8.19 -7.20
N ASP A 6 -6.57 6.94 -6.73
CA ASP A 6 -6.79 6.62 -5.32
C ASP A 6 -5.56 6.95 -4.45
N TYR A 7 -4.38 6.99 -5.07
CA TYR A 7 -3.10 7.29 -4.42
C TYR A 7 -2.66 8.75 -4.58
N TRP A 8 -3.43 9.56 -5.31
CA TRP A 8 -3.12 10.97 -5.49
C TRP A 8 -3.48 11.80 -4.27
N ASP A 9 -2.67 12.85 -4.03
CA ASP A 9 -2.97 13.83 -3.01
C ASP A 9 -4.22 14.66 -3.35
N ILE A 10 -4.74 15.35 -2.34
CA ILE A 10 -5.98 16.13 -2.46
C ILE A 10 -5.84 17.20 -3.55
N VAL A 11 -4.68 17.86 -3.62
CA VAL A 11 -4.41 18.93 -4.59
C VAL A 11 -4.44 18.40 -6.03
N THR A 12 -3.85 17.24 -6.28
CA THR A 12 -3.86 16.62 -7.61
C THR A 12 -5.27 16.21 -7.98
N ARG A 13 -6.04 15.63 -7.06
CA ARG A 13 -7.45 15.24 -7.26
C ARG A 13 -8.38 16.42 -7.50
N GLU A 14 -8.07 17.59 -6.95
CA GLU A 14 -8.80 18.83 -7.24
C GLU A 14 -8.57 19.33 -8.66
N ASN A 15 -7.37 19.10 -9.21
CA ASN A 15 -6.91 19.67 -10.47
C ASN A 15 -7.05 18.73 -11.69
N TYR A 16 -7.05 17.42 -11.46
CA TYR A 16 -7.08 16.39 -12.50
C TYR A 16 -8.26 15.44 -12.32
N ASN A 17 -8.69 14.84 -13.43
CA ASN A 17 -9.69 13.79 -13.47
C ASN A 17 -9.04 12.42 -13.25
N PRO A 18 -9.83 11.37 -12.93
CA PRO A 18 -9.29 10.02 -12.71
C PRO A 18 -8.56 9.39 -13.90
N ASP A 19 -8.82 9.87 -15.12
CA ASP A 19 -8.15 9.44 -16.36
C ASP A 19 -6.85 10.22 -16.66
N GLY A 20 -6.43 11.11 -15.75
CA GLY A 20 -5.25 11.95 -15.92
C GLY A 20 -5.48 13.22 -16.72
N THR A 21 -6.67 13.42 -17.29
CA THR A 21 -7.00 14.68 -17.99
C THR A 21 -7.09 15.84 -17.02
N MET A 22 -6.76 17.04 -17.51
CA MET A 22 -6.74 18.25 -16.70
C MET A 22 -8.13 18.87 -16.65
N LYS A 23 -8.62 19.20 -15.44
CA LYS A 23 -9.90 19.92 -15.32
C LYS A 23 -9.81 21.31 -15.95
N GLU A 24 -10.88 21.71 -16.62
CA GLU A 24 -10.96 23.01 -17.29
C GLU A 24 -10.73 24.18 -16.33
N SER A 25 -11.25 24.10 -15.10
CA SER A 25 -11.03 25.14 -14.09
C SER A 25 -9.55 25.30 -13.73
N TYR A 26 -8.78 24.21 -13.72
CA TYR A 26 -7.34 24.27 -13.46
C TYR A 26 -6.58 24.79 -14.68
N ARG A 27 -6.95 24.35 -15.88
CA ARG A 27 -6.41 24.88 -17.15
C ARG A 27 -6.58 26.40 -17.23
N ASN A 28 -7.78 26.90 -16.93
CA ASN A 28 -8.08 28.33 -16.93
C ASN A 28 -7.27 29.09 -15.87
N ARG A 29 -7.07 28.52 -14.68
CA ARG A 29 -6.18 29.10 -13.65
C ARG A 29 -4.73 29.18 -14.12
N LEU A 30 -4.23 28.18 -14.83
CA LEU A 30 -2.87 28.18 -15.36
C LEU A 30 -2.69 29.25 -16.43
N ILE A 31 -3.63 29.36 -17.37
CA ILE A 31 -3.62 30.39 -18.41
C ILE A 31 -3.69 31.79 -17.79
N ALA A 32 -4.57 32.00 -16.81
CA ALA A 32 -4.69 33.29 -16.09
C ALA A 32 -3.40 33.68 -15.34
N ARG A 33 -2.58 32.71 -14.96
CA ARG A 33 -1.26 32.91 -14.34
C ARG A 33 -0.14 33.12 -15.37
N GLY A 34 -0.47 33.19 -16.66
CA GLY A 34 0.50 33.34 -17.75
C GLY A 34 1.24 32.05 -18.11
N CYS A 35 0.70 30.89 -17.75
CA CYS A 35 1.27 29.62 -18.17
C CYS A 35 1.03 29.41 -19.67
N ASP A 36 2.09 29.03 -20.38
CA ASP A 36 2.02 28.74 -21.80
C ASP A 36 1.12 27.53 -22.10
N PHE A 37 0.50 27.54 -23.28
CA PHE A 37 -0.40 26.48 -23.74
C PHE A 37 0.34 25.14 -23.85
N PHE A 38 1.53 25.11 -24.47
CA PHE A 38 2.29 23.87 -24.64
C PHE A 38 2.73 23.31 -23.30
N LYS A 39 3.08 24.18 -22.35
CA LYS A 39 3.41 23.76 -20.98
C LYS A 39 2.20 23.12 -20.29
N THR A 40 1.02 23.73 -20.41
CA THR A 40 -0.22 23.21 -19.82
C THR A 40 -0.61 21.86 -20.42
N LEU A 41 -0.51 21.73 -21.74
CA LEU A 41 -0.74 20.48 -22.45
C LEU A 41 0.28 19.41 -22.04
N HIS A 42 1.56 19.76 -21.92
CA HIS A 42 2.59 18.83 -21.46
C HIS A 42 2.30 18.29 -20.06
N MET A 43 1.87 19.14 -19.13
CA MET A 43 1.49 18.73 -17.78
C MET A 43 0.31 17.74 -17.77
N GLU A 44 -0.66 17.93 -18.67
CA GLU A 44 -1.78 17.00 -18.85
C GLU A 44 -1.30 15.67 -19.42
N MET A 45 -0.50 15.68 -20.48
CA MET A 45 0.04 14.46 -21.10
C MET A 45 0.89 13.65 -20.12
N GLN A 46 1.69 14.30 -19.26
CA GLN A 46 2.45 13.62 -18.22
C GLN A 46 1.53 12.89 -17.23
N LYS A 47 0.42 13.52 -16.82
CA LYS A 47 -0.53 12.88 -15.91
C LYS A 47 -1.32 11.75 -16.54
N ILE A 48 -1.72 11.88 -17.80
CA ILE A 48 -2.31 10.76 -18.55
C ILE A 48 -1.33 9.58 -18.60
N LYS A 49 -0.06 9.84 -18.93
CA LYS A 49 0.98 8.81 -18.98
C LYS A 49 1.17 8.11 -17.63
N GLU A 50 1.12 8.84 -16.53
CA GLU A 50 1.21 8.26 -15.18
C GLU A 50 0.06 7.29 -14.88
N VAL A 51 -1.17 7.65 -15.28
CA VAL A 51 -2.33 6.74 -15.15
C VAL A 51 -2.12 5.48 -15.98
N GLU A 52 -1.72 5.62 -17.25
CA GLU A 52 -1.46 4.47 -18.12
C GLU A 52 -0.34 3.56 -17.59
N GLU A 53 0.74 4.14 -17.06
CA GLU A 53 1.86 3.39 -16.49
C GLU A 53 1.44 2.60 -15.26
N PHE A 54 0.61 3.19 -14.41
CA PHE A 54 0.05 2.51 -13.24
C PHE A 54 -0.84 1.34 -13.65
N GLU A 55 -1.74 1.53 -14.62
CA GLU A 55 -2.61 0.45 -15.12
C GLU A 55 -1.80 -0.69 -15.73
N LYS A 56 -0.79 -0.38 -16.55
CA LYS A 56 0.14 -1.37 -17.10
C LYS A 56 0.90 -2.13 -16.01
N MET A 57 1.28 -1.44 -14.94
CA MET A 57 1.97 -2.07 -13.80
C MET A 57 1.04 -3.03 -13.06
N GLU A 58 -0.19 -2.61 -12.78
CA GLU A 58 -1.20 -3.46 -12.15
C GLU A 58 -1.49 -4.71 -12.97
N GLU A 59 -1.64 -4.57 -14.30
CA GLU A 59 -1.87 -5.68 -15.22
C GLU A 59 -0.68 -6.64 -15.25
N LYS A 60 0.53 -6.11 -15.39
CA LYS A 60 1.75 -6.93 -15.39
C LYS A 60 1.96 -7.67 -14.07
N PHE A 61 1.67 -7.04 -12.93
CA PHE A 61 1.73 -7.70 -11.64
C PHE A 61 0.69 -8.80 -11.52
N LYS A 62 -0.52 -8.59 -12.06
CA LYS A 62 -1.56 -9.60 -12.09
C LYS A 62 -1.15 -10.83 -12.92
N GLU A 63 -0.53 -10.62 -14.07
CA GLU A 63 -0.03 -11.69 -14.94
C GLU A 63 1.10 -12.51 -14.30
N ILE A 64 2.07 -11.84 -13.68
CA ILE A 64 3.29 -12.49 -13.16
C ILE A 64 3.10 -13.00 -11.71
N GLY A 65 2.35 -12.26 -10.89
CA GLY A 65 2.17 -12.47 -9.45
C GLY A 65 1.06 -13.45 -9.07
N GLY A 66 0.59 -14.29 -10.00
CA GLY A 66 -0.43 -15.31 -9.71
C GLY A 66 -1.84 -14.74 -9.49
N GLY A 67 -2.21 -13.66 -10.18
CA GLY A 67 -3.54 -13.07 -10.15
C GLY A 67 -3.76 -11.94 -9.15
N GLN A 68 -2.72 -11.53 -8.40
CA GLN A 68 -2.75 -10.39 -7.48
C GLN A 68 -2.24 -9.11 -8.17
N THR A 69 -2.89 -7.98 -7.93
CA THR A 69 -2.43 -6.70 -8.48
C THR A 69 -1.31 -6.07 -7.62
N TYR A 70 -0.64 -5.05 -8.14
CA TYR A 70 0.47 -4.39 -7.44
C TYR A 70 0.01 -3.70 -6.14
N SER A 71 -1.13 -3.02 -6.19
CA SER A 71 -1.83 -2.41 -5.07
C SER A 71 -2.18 -3.43 -3.98
N GLU A 72 -2.76 -4.57 -4.34
CA GLU A 72 -3.08 -5.65 -3.41
C GLU A 72 -1.82 -6.23 -2.74
N PHE A 73 -0.72 -6.33 -3.48
CA PHE A 73 0.56 -6.76 -2.93
C PHE A 73 1.11 -5.74 -1.91
N LEU A 74 1.05 -4.44 -2.22
CA LEU A 74 1.48 -3.38 -1.32
C LEU A 74 0.63 -3.34 -0.04
N ASP A 75 -0.69 -3.46 -0.14
CA ASP A 75 -1.60 -3.47 1.01
C ASP A 75 -1.39 -4.70 1.92
N LYS A 76 -1.04 -5.85 1.34
CA LYS A 76 -0.63 -7.02 2.13
C LYS A 76 0.72 -6.84 2.80
N SER A 77 1.63 -6.09 2.16
CA SER A 77 2.96 -5.80 2.73
C SER A 77 2.88 -4.78 3.86
N SER A 78 2.04 -3.75 3.73
CA SER A 78 1.87 -2.70 4.75
C SER A 78 1.13 -3.21 6.01
N ASN A 79 0.28 -4.22 5.86
CA ASN A 79 -0.39 -4.89 6.98
C ASN A 79 0.44 -5.97 7.69
N LYS A 80 1.68 -6.24 7.26
CA LYS A 80 2.58 -7.11 8.03
C LYS A 80 3.02 -6.34 9.26
N GLU A 81 2.50 -6.74 10.42
CA GLU A 81 2.96 -6.27 11.72
C GLU A 81 4.49 -6.30 11.75
N SER A 82 5.11 -5.25 12.29
CA SER A 82 6.56 -5.25 12.50
C SER A 82 6.92 -6.49 13.31
N ILE A 83 8.05 -7.14 12.98
CA ILE A 83 8.59 -8.27 13.75
C ILE A 83 8.60 -7.97 15.26
N SER A 84 8.84 -6.70 15.63
CA SER A 84 8.76 -6.24 17.02
C SER A 84 7.37 -6.32 17.65
N GLN A 85 6.31 -6.04 16.88
CA GLN A 85 4.91 -6.13 17.33
C GLN A 85 4.47 -7.60 17.43
N GLN A 86 4.88 -8.43 16.47
CA GLN A 86 4.68 -9.89 16.53
C GLN A 86 5.36 -10.47 17.78
N ASN A 87 6.64 -10.15 18.01
CA ASN A 87 7.38 -10.58 19.19
C ASN A 87 6.73 -10.11 20.50
N ARG A 88 6.17 -8.89 20.54
CA ARG A 88 5.50 -8.38 21.75
C ARG A 88 4.22 -9.15 22.05
N ARG A 89 3.39 -9.42 21.04
CA ARG A 89 2.19 -10.25 21.22
C ARG A 89 2.54 -11.67 21.62
N GLN A 90 3.59 -12.25 21.03
CA GLN A 90 4.09 -13.56 21.42
C GLN A 90 4.54 -13.56 22.88
N GLN A 91 5.29 -12.55 23.32
CA GLN A 91 5.70 -12.42 24.73
C GLN A 91 4.52 -12.21 25.69
N GLU A 92 3.51 -11.44 25.29
CA GLU A 92 2.27 -11.24 26.07
C GLU A 92 1.48 -12.55 26.19
N ALA A 93 1.27 -13.28 25.09
CA ALA A 93 0.56 -14.56 25.09
C ALA A 93 1.29 -15.66 25.89
N LEU A 94 2.62 -15.72 25.78
CA LEU A 94 3.45 -16.64 26.59
C LEU A 94 3.39 -16.32 28.08
N ARG A 95 3.34 -15.03 28.44
CA ARG A 95 3.26 -14.56 29.82
C ARG A 95 1.88 -14.82 30.46
N GLU A 96 0.82 -14.80 29.64
CA GLU A 96 -0.55 -15.07 30.09
C GLU A 96 -0.88 -16.58 30.20
N GLY A 97 0.01 -17.45 29.71
CA GLY A 97 -0.16 -18.89 29.79
C GLY A 97 -1.25 -19.45 28.89
N ALA A 98 -1.44 -18.82 27.72
CA ALA A 98 -2.35 -19.32 26.70
C ALA A 98 -1.98 -20.75 26.26
N GLU A 99 -2.98 -21.59 26.03
CA GLU A 99 -2.75 -22.96 25.52
C GLU A 99 -2.08 -22.90 24.14
N ILE A 100 -1.29 -23.91 23.80
CA ILE A 100 -0.56 -23.99 22.51
C ILE A 100 -1.50 -23.86 21.30
N SER A 101 -2.76 -24.29 21.44
CA SER A 101 -3.82 -24.16 20.44
C SER A 101 -4.31 -22.72 20.21
N GLU A 102 -4.08 -21.83 21.16
CA GLU A 102 -4.46 -20.41 21.14
C GLU A 102 -3.30 -19.49 20.75
N LEU A 103 -2.09 -20.05 20.63
CA LEU A 103 -0.93 -19.32 20.13
C LEU A 103 -1.03 -19.07 18.62
N PRO A 104 -0.42 -17.98 18.11
CA PRO A 104 -0.25 -17.78 16.67
C PRO A 104 0.40 -19.03 16.03
N TYR A 105 -0.11 -19.46 14.87
CA TYR A 105 0.27 -20.70 14.16
C TYR A 105 1.78 -20.83 13.84
N ASP A 106 2.53 -19.75 13.99
CA ASP A 106 3.94 -19.58 13.71
C ASP A 106 4.86 -19.80 14.93
N ILE A 107 4.32 -20.20 16.09
CA ILE A 107 5.14 -20.61 17.24
C ILE A 107 5.44 -22.12 17.18
N ASP A 108 6.72 -22.47 17.14
CA ASP A 108 7.19 -23.86 17.23
C ASP A 108 6.91 -24.41 18.64
N PRO A 109 6.24 -25.58 18.78
CA PRO A 109 6.00 -26.23 20.05
C PRO A 109 7.25 -26.36 20.94
N ASP A 110 8.43 -26.54 20.36
CA ASP A 110 9.68 -26.72 21.09
C ASP A 110 10.11 -25.44 21.85
N ASP A 111 9.80 -24.26 21.31
CA ASP A 111 10.11 -22.97 21.96
C ASP A 111 9.19 -22.69 23.16
N TYR A 112 7.95 -23.17 23.12
CA TYR A 112 6.98 -23.02 24.21
C TYR A 112 7.42 -23.75 25.49
N TYR A 113 7.87 -25.00 25.36
CA TYR A 113 8.27 -25.82 26.51
C TYR A 113 9.60 -25.39 27.13
N ASN A 114 10.52 -24.82 26.34
CA ASN A 114 11.79 -24.31 26.84
C ASN A 114 11.61 -23.12 27.80
N TYR A 115 10.62 -22.25 27.57
CA TYR A 115 10.33 -21.11 28.44
C TYR A 115 9.82 -21.56 29.82
N TYR A 116 8.86 -22.48 29.88
CA TYR A 116 8.28 -22.98 31.14
C TYR A 116 9.25 -23.84 31.95
N SER A 117 10.15 -24.57 31.30
CA SER A 117 11.21 -25.35 31.96
C SER A 117 12.21 -24.47 32.71
N SER A 118 12.42 -23.22 32.26
CA SER A 118 13.36 -22.29 32.88
C SER A 118 12.86 -21.64 34.19
N TYR A 119 11.57 -21.81 34.52
CA TYR A 119 10.95 -21.25 35.75
C TYR A 119 10.80 -22.25 36.89
N THR A 120 11.25 -23.49 36.74
CA THR A 120 11.36 -24.44 37.86
C THR A 120 12.74 -24.40 38.49
N TYR A 121 12.90 -23.57 39.53
CA TYR A 121 13.90 -23.74 40.59
C TYR A 121 13.26 -23.45 41.95
#